data_AF-A0A3A6NQA4-F1
#
_entry.id   AF-A0A3A6NQA4-F1
#
_cell.length_a   1.000
_cell.length_b   1.000
_cell.length_c   1.000
_cell.angle_alpha   90.00
_cell.angle_beta   90.00
_cell.angle_gamma   90.00
#
_symmetry.space_group_name_H-M   'P 1'
#
loop_
_entity.id
_entity.type
_entity.pdbx_description
1 polymer ?
#
loop_
_entity_poly.entity_id
_entity_poly.type
_entity_poly.pdbx_seq_one_letter_code
_entity_poly.pdbx_strand_id
1 'polypeptide(L)' 'MFTAEFFWKVFENTGSVAAYLLYKRLISH' A
#
# COMPACT_ATOMS: atom_id res chain seq x y z
N MET A 1 1.24 -5.70 -10.94
CA MET A 1 2.30 -4.67 -10.93
C MET A 1 1.75 -3.29 -10.54
N PHE A 2 0.67 -2.81 -11.18
CA PHE A 2 0.06 -1.49 -10.89
C PHE A 2 -0.39 -1.24 -9.43
N THR A 3 -0.85 -2.27 -8.71
CA THR A 3 -1.30 -2.10 -7.32
C THR A 3 -0.17 -1.75 -6.36
N ALA A 4 1.00 -2.39 -6.50
CA ALA A 4 2.13 -2.15 -5.60
C ALA A 4 2.63 -0.70 -5.66
N GLU A 5 2.80 -0.14 -6.86
CA GLU A 5 3.26 1.24 -7.06
C GLU A 5 2.25 2.28 -6.56
N PHE A 6 0.94 1.97 -6.68
CA PHE A 6 -0.12 2.83 -6.16
C PHE A 6 -0.07 2.91 -4.64
N PHE A 7 -0.02 1.77 -3.94
CA PHE A 7 0.07 1.75 -2.47
C PHE A 7 1.39 2.34 -1.97
N TRP A 8 2.48 2.15 -2.73
CA TRP A 8 3.78 2.75 -2.43
C TRP A 8 3.75 4.28 -2.48
N LYS A 9 3.22 4.88 -3.56
CA LYS A 9 3.09 6.35 -3.66
C LYS A 9 2.16 6.94 -2.61
N VAL A 10 1.06 6.26 -2.28
CA VAL A 10 0.15 6.69 -1.20
C VAL A 10 0.86 6.66 0.15
N PHE A 11 1.67 5.63 0.41
CA PHE A 11 2.47 5.55 1.62
C PHE A 11 3.51 6.68 1.69
N GLU A 12 4.29 6.91 0.61
CA GLU A 12 5.31 7.97 0.59
C GLU A 12 4.73 9.37 0.81
N ASN A 13 3.58 9.67 0.19
CA ASN A 13 2.99 11.00 0.27
C ASN A 13 2.25 11.26 1.59
N THR A 14 1.81 10.21 2.29
CA THR A 14 0.96 10.34 3.50
C THR A 14 1.66 9.86 4.78
N GLY A 15 2.79 9.13 4.67
CA GLY A 15 3.44 8.45 5.80
C GLY A 15 2.57 7.37 6.47
N SER A 16 1.47 6.98 5.83
CA SER A 16 0.40 6.25 6.49
C SER A 16 0.65 4.74 6.46
N VAL A 17 1.10 4.20 7.59
CA VAL A 17 1.27 2.76 7.86
C VAL A 17 0.00 1.94 7.52
N ALA A 18 -1.17 2.57 7.57
CA ALA A 18 -2.44 1.94 7.20
C ALA A 18 -2.48 1.48 5.74
N ALA A 19 -1.88 2.23 4.80
CA ALA A 19 -1.83 1.85 3.38
C ALA A 19 -1.00 0.58 3.15
N TYR A 20 0.11 0.44 3.88
CA TYR A 20 0.95 -0.75 3.84
C TYR A 20 0.24 -1.99 4.43
N LEU A 21 -0.46 -1.82 5.57
CA LEU A 21 -1.24 -2.91 6.16
C LEU A 21 -2.39 -3.35 5.25
N LEU A 22 -3.08 -2.40 4.60
CA LEU A 22 -4.16 -2.69 3.65
C LEU A 22 -3.64 -3.44 2.42
N TYR A 23 -2.53 -2.99 1.83
CA TYR A 23 -1.85 -3.70 0.73
C TYR A 23 -1.45 -5.12 1.13
N LYS A 24 -0.84 -5.28 2.31
CA LYS A 24 -0.43 -6.59 2.82
C LYS A 24 -1.65 -7.52 2.97
N ARG A 25 -2.79 -6.99 3.42
CA ARG A 25 -4.04 -7.76 3.55
C ARG A 25 -4.65 -8.13 2.20
N LEU A 26 -4.56 -7.25 1.20
CA LEU A 26 -5.05 -7.50 -0.16
C LEU A 26 -4.22 -8.54 -0.93
N ILE A 27 -2.92 -8.64 -0.65
CA ILE A 27 -2.03 -9.64 -1.27
C ILE A 27 -2.04 -10.99 -0.55
N SER A 28 -2.42 -11.01 0.73
CA SER A 28 -2.39 -12.22 1.54
C SER A 28 -3.68 -13.06 1.46
N HIS A 29 -4.52 -12.82 0.45
CA HIS A 29 -5.74 -13.56 0.14
C HIS A 29 -5.73 -14.08 -1.30
#